data_AF-A0A7R9I5L9-F1
#
_entry.id   AF-A0A7R9I5L9-F1
#
_cell.length_a   1.000
_cell.length_b   1.000
_cell.length_c   1.000
_cell.angle_alpha   90.00
_cell.angle_beta   90.00
_cell.angle_gamma   90.00
#
_symmetry.space_group_name_H-M   'P 1'
#
loop_
_entity.id
_entity.type
_entity.pdbx_description
1 polymer ?
#
loop_
_entity_poly.entity_id
_entity_poly.type
_entity_poly.pdbx_seq_one_letter_code
_entity_poly.pdbx_strand_id
1 'polypeptide(L)'
;MASDTDGLKPFPIEGRMARERERLVGMSDEERAWRKQWIKDQVLAPNEPRHVPEYYKELLNPIRRAYRLPLDLAFKPLEPLLGERRAFIARYFTGKFLMAIFSVYAGFYYFKYNTNDWTRKGGWRVISSRKAVNPGDAEYPWVPDRTSPSDYAARGFKQSPI
;
A
#
# COMPACT_ATOMS: atom_id res chain seq x y z
N MET A 1 22.64 9.69 11.17
CA MET A 1 22.18 9.08 9.91
C MET A 1 23.43 8.68 9.14
N ALA A 2 23.56 7.41 8.75
CA ALA A 2 24.67 6.99 7.89
C ALA A 2 24.45 7.56 6.49
N SER A 3 25.50 8.05 5.83
CA SER A 3 25.41 8.50 4.44
C SER A 3 25.30 7.29 3.51
N ASP A 4 24.43 7.36 2.49
CA ASP A 4 24.21 6.28 1.51
C ASP A 4 25.49 5.84 0.77
N THR A 5 26.54 6.66 0.79
CA THR A 5 27.83 6.42 0.13
C THR A 5 28.99 6.23 1.12
N ASP A 6 28.71 5.95 2.38
CA ASP A 6 29.73 5.63 3.42
C ASP A 6 30.85 6.70 3.54
N GLY A 7 30.49 7.98 3.41
CA GLY A 7 31.41 9.12 3.46
C GLY A 7 32.15 9.40 2.15
N LEU A 8 31.98 8.57 1.11
CA LEU A 8 32.56 8.80 -0.21
C LEU A 8 31.71 9.78 -1.02
N LYS A 9 32.37 10.64 -1.80
CA LYS A 9 31.67 11.55 -2.71
C LYS A 9 31.01 10.73 -3.83
N PRO A 10 29.68 10.74 -4.00
CA PRO A 10 29.04 10.04 -5.09
C PRO A 10 29.46 10.67 -6.43
N PHE A 11 29.98 9.83 -7.32
CA PHE A 11 30.30 10.21 -8.69
C PHE A 11 29.34 9.49 -9.65
N PRO A 12 28.54 10.22 -10.44
CA PRO A 12 27.69 9.59 -11.44
C PRO A 12 28.55 8.96 -12.54
N ILE A 13 28.24 7.73 -12.92
CA ILE A 13 28.93 7.02 -14.03
C ILE A 13 28.81 7.83 -15.34
N GLU A 14 27.68 8.51 -15.52
CA GLU A 14 27.40 9.40 -16.66
C GLU A 14 28.18 10.74 -16.61
N GLY A 15 28.89 11.02 -15.51
CA GLY A 15 29.69 12.24 -15.32
C GLY A 15 28.88 13.54 -15.39
N ARG A 16 29.54 14.62 -15.84
CA ARG A 16 28.93 15.94 -16.11
C ARG A 16 27.75 15.85 -17.08
N MET A 17 27.82 14.90 -18.01
CA MET A 17 26.86 14.71 -19.10
C MET A 17 25.53 14.12 -18.66
N ALA A 18 25.38 13.68 -17.41
CA ALA A 18 24.09 13.29 -16.85
C ALA A 18 23.07 14.44 -16.89
N ARG A 19 23.53 15.68 -16.67
CA ARG A 19 22.67 16.87 -16.58
C ARG A 19 22.48 17.50 -17.95
N GLU A 20 21.23 17.71 -18.34
CA GLU A 20 20.89 18.37 -19.62
C GLU A 20 21.49 19.77 -19.75
N ARG A 21 21.50 20.55 -18.67
CA ARG A 21 22.07 21.91 -18.66
C ARG A 21 23.56 21.92 -19.01
N GLU A 22 24.32 20.96 -18.49
CA GLU A 22 25.75 20.86 -18.78
C GLU A 22 26.00 20.54 -20.26
N ARG A 23 25.13 19.75 -20.87
CA ARG A 23 25.18 19.47 -22.32
C ARG A 23 24.93 20.74 -23.14
N LEU A 24 24.03 21.61 -22.67
CA LEU A 24 23.68 22.88 -23.34
C LEU A 24 24.79 23.93 -23.25
N VAL A 25 25.61 23.90 -22.19
CA VAL A 25 26.78 24.79 -22.03
C VAL A 25 27.85 24.53 -23.10
N GLY A 26 27.91 23.31 -23.64
CA GLY A 26 28.82 22.92 -24.71
C GLY A 26 29.51 21.59 -24.40
N MET A 27 29.77 20.83 -25.47
CA MET A 27 30.43 19.52 -25.41
C MET A 27 31.70 19.53 -26.25
N SER A 28 32.78 18.94 -25.70
CA SER A 28 33.96 18.62 -26.49
C SER A 28 33.65 17.58 -27.57
N ASP A 29 34.55 17.39 -28.53
CA ASP A 29 34.37 16.38 -29.58
C ASP A 29 34.38 14.96 -29.00
N GLU A 30 35.20 14.71 -27.98
CA GLU A 30 35.25 13.44 -27.24
C GLU A 30 33.94 13.17 -26.50
N GLU A 31 33.42 14.17 -25.78
CA GLU A 31 32.14 14.07 -25.07
C GLU A 31 30.98 13.80 -26.05
N ARG A 32 31.01 14.40 -27.25
CA ARG A 32 30.04 14.13 -28.32
C ARG A 32 30.14 12.71 -28.85
N ALA A 33 31.35 12.18 -29.05
CA ALA A 33 31.56 10.80 -29.47
C ALA A 33 31.03 9.80 -28.43
N TRP A 34 31.35 10.01 -27.15
CA TRP A 34 30.80 9.20 -26.05
C TRP A 34 29.29 9.30 -25.94
N ARG A 35 28.71 10.50 -26.09
CA ARG A 35 27.25 10.65 -26.06
C ARG A 35 26.57 9.92 -27.20
N LYS A 36 27.17 9.93 -28.40
CA LYS A 36 26.67 9.17 -29.56
C LYS A 36 26.67 7.67 -29.27
N GLN A 37 27.75 7.16 -28.67
CA GLN A 37 27.83 5.76 -28.24
C GLN A 37 26.77 5.45 -27.17
N TRP A 38 26.67 6.28 -26.12
CA TRP A 38 25.67 6.11 -25.07
C TRP A 38 24.24 6.05 -25.60
N ILE A 39 23.86 6.96 -26.51
CA ILE A 39 22.52 6.97 -27.12
C ILE A 39 22.28 5.69 -27.91
N LYS A 40 23.29 5.19 -28.62
CA LYS A 40 23.20 3.92 -29.34
C LYS A 40 23.03 2.74 -28.38
N ASP A 41 23.69 2.78 -27.22
CA ASP A 41 23.59 1.74 -26.19
C ASP A 41 22.23 1.75 -25.47
N GLN A 42 21.46 2.84 -25.53
CA GLN A 42 20.08 2.88 -25.03
C GLN A 42 19.07 2.17 -25.96
N VAL A 43 19.47 1.81 -27.19
CA VAL A 43 18.60 1.08 -28.11
C VAL A 43 18.54 -0.37 -27.65
N LEU A 44 17.39 -0.77 -27.12
CA LEU A 44 17.12 -2.13 -26.68
C LEU A 44 17.17 -3.11 -27.85
N ALA A 45 17.47 -4.37 -27.55
CA ALA A 45 17.49 -5.40 -28.57
C ALA A 45 16.06 -5.64 -29.12
N PRO A 46 15.89 -6.06 -30.39
CA PRO A 46 14.55 -6.21 -31.00
C PRO A 46 13.63 -7.22 -30.30
N ASN A 47 14.21 -8.11 -29.50
CA ASN A 47 13.53 -9.14 -28.73
C ASN A 47 13.14 -8.68 -27.31
N GLU A 48 13.45 -7.43 -26.93
CA GLU A 48 13.14 -6.88 -25.61
C GLU A 48 11.90 -5.99 -25.67
N PRO A 49 11.02 -6.06 -24.66
CA PRO A 49 11.06 -6.89 -23.46
C PRO A 49 10.63 -8.36 -23.69
N ARG A 50 11.35 -9.32 -23.10
CA ARG A 50 10.99 -10.74 -23.17
C ARG A 50 9.94 -11.10 -22.11
N HIS A 51 8.72 -11.38 -22.54
CA HIS A 51 7.69 -11.92 -21.66
C HIS A 51 7.79 -13.44 -21.58
N VAL A 52 8.25 -13.95 -20.42
CA VAL A 52 8.42 -15.38 -20.17
C VAL A 52 7.26 -15.85 -19.26
N PRO A 53 6.28 -16.61 -19.79
CA PRO A 53 5.10 -17.00 -19.03
C PRO A 53 5.40 -17.93 -17.85
N GLU A 54 6.51 -18.65 -17.90
CA GLU A 54 6.99 -19.53 -16.83
C GLU A 54 7.26 -18.72 -15.55
N TYR A 55 7.94 -17.57 -15.66
CA TYR A 55 8.19 -16.73 -14.49
C TYR A 55 6.89 -16.28 -13.81
N TYR A 56 5.85 -15.95 -14.58
CA TYR A 56 4.55 -15.59 -14.01
C TYR A 56 3.91 -16.75 -13.23
N LYS A 57 4.04 -17.99 -13.73
CA LYS A 57 3.48 -19.18 -13.09
C LYS A 57 4.25 -19.56 -11.83
N GLU A 58 5.58 -19.50 -11.87
CA GLU A 58 6.44 -19.88 -10.74
C GLU A 58 6.40 -18.84 -9.61
N LEU A 59 6.39 -17.54 -9.94
CA LEU A 59 6.40 -16.47 -8.92
C LEU A 59 5.06 -16.28 -8.21
N LEU A 60 3.96 -16.81 -8.78
CA LEU A 60 2.61 -16.58 -8.26
C LEU A 60 1.91 -17.89 -7.97
N ASN A 61 1.46 -18.06 -6.73
CA ASN A 61 0.63 -19.20 -6.35
C ASN A 61 -0.75 -19.16 -7.04
N PRO A 62 -1.40 -20.31 -7.29
CA PRO A 62 -2.70 -20.38 -7.97
C PRO A 62 -3.79 -19.52 -7.32
N ILE A 63 -3.84 -19.46 -5.99
CA ILE A 63 -4.80 -18.62 -5.24
C ILE A 63 -4.60 -17.14 -5.60
N ARG A 64 -3.34 -16.68 -5.67
CA ARG A 64 -3.02 -15.31 -6.06
C ARG A 64 -3.37 -15.04 -7.51
N ARG A 65 -3.22 -16.02 -8.41
CA ARG A 65 -3.66 -15.89 -9.80
C ARG A 65 -5.19 -15.75 -9.88
N ALA A 66 -5.93 -16.53 -9.10
CA ALA A 66 -7.40 -16.53 -9.12
C ALA A 66 -8.01 -15.17 -8.74
N TYR A 67 -7.63 -14.59 -7.60
CA TYR A 67 -8.20 -13.28 -7.22
C TYR A 67 -7.65 -12.11 -8.05
N ARG A 68 -6.54 -12.30 -8.75
CA ARG A 68 -5.93 -11.30 -9.64
C ARG A 68 -6.61 -11.25 -11.01
N LEU A 69 -7.07 -12.40 -11.50
CA LEU A 69 -7.68 -12.62 -12.81
C LEU A 69 -8.77 -11.59 -13.21
N PRO A 70 -9.75 -11.22 -12.38
CA PRO A 70 -10.78 -10.27 -12.80
C PRO A 70 -10.20 -8.90 -13.18
N LEU A 71 -9.23 -8.40 -12.40
CA LEU A 71 -8.56 -7.14 -12.71
C LEU A 71 -7.58 -7.27 -13.87
N ASP A 72 -6.97 -8.44 -14.08
CA ASP A 72 -6.19 -8.69 -15.29
C ASP A 72 -7.05 -8.58 -16.54
N LEU A 73 -8.24 -9.20 -16.53
CA LEU A 73 -9.17 -9.15 -17.67
C LEU A 73 -9.69 -7.74 -17.94
N ALA A 74 -9.89 -6.93 -16.90
CA ALA A 74 -10.32 -5.54 -17.05
C ALA A 74 -9.23 -4.61 -17.58
N PHE A 75 -7.97 -4.76 -17.11
CA PHE A 75 -6.90 -3.81 -17.41
C PHE A 75 -6.04 -4.19 -18.62
N LYS A 76 -5.92 -5.48 -18.99
CA LYS A 76 -5.24 -5.90 -20.22
C LYS A 76 -5.71 -5.18 -21.49
N PRO A 77 -7.03 -5.05 -21.77
CA PRO A 77 -7.48 -4.32 -22.95
C PRO A 77 -7.22 -2.80 -22.86
N LEU A 78 -6.94 -2.26 -21.67
CA LEU A 78 -6.62 -0.85 -21.45
C LEU A 78 -5.13 -0.54 -21.56
N GLU A 79 -4.26 -1.56 -21.58
CA GLU A 79 -2.81 -1.42 -21.74
C GLU A 79 -2.38 -0.60 -22.97
N PRO A 80 -2.92 -0.80 -24.19
CA PRO A 80 -2.49 -0.01 -25.36
C PRO A 80 -2.83 1.49 -25.25
N LEU A 81 -3.86 1.85 -24.47
CA LEU A 81 -4.26 3.24 -24.27
C LEU A 81 -3.43 3.92 -23.18
N LEU A 82 -3.20 3.23 -22.06
CA LEU A 82 -2.56 3.79 -20.87
C LEU A 82 -1.03 3.65 -20.89
N GLY A 83 -0.52 2.67 -21.64
CA GLY A 83 0.85 2.17 -21.54
C GLY A 83 1.02 1.19 -20.38
N GLU A 84 1.92 0.22 -20.56
CA GLU A 84 2.12 -0.93 -19.64
C GLU A 84 2.33 -0.50 -18.18
N ARG A 85 3.23 0.46 -17.95
CA ARG A 85 3.57 0.91 -16.59
C ARG A 85 2.38 1.53 -15.87
N ARG A 86 1.60 2.39 -16.56
CA ARG A 86 0.46 3.07 -15.95
C ARG A 86 -0.70 2.11 -15.74
N ALA A 87 -0.98 1.23 -16.70
CA ALA A 87 -1.98 0.18 -16.57
C ALA A 87 -1.66 -0.75 -15.38
N PHE A 88 -0.40 -1.16 -15.23
CA PHE A 88 0.05 -1.97 -14.10
C PHE A 88 -0.18 -1.27 -12.75
N ILE A 89 0.23 0.00 -12.63
CA ILE A 89 0.05 0.79 -11.40
C ILE A 89 -1.44 0.93 -11.07
N ALA A 90 -2.25 1.33 -12.05
CA ALA A 90 -3.68 1.50 -11.87
C ALA A 90 -4.35 0.20 -11.40
N ARG A 91 -4.06 -0.92 -12.08
CA ARG A 91 -4.54 -2.26 -11.71
C ARG A 91 -4.13 -2.66 -10.29
N TYR A 92 -2.88 -2.41 -9.91
CA TYR A 92 -2.35 -2.76 -8.59
C TYR A 92 -3.08 -2.02 -7.47
N PHE A 93 -3.16 -0.69 -7.57
CA PHE A 93 -3.81 0.12 -6.54
C PHE A 93 -5.32 -0.10 -6.50
N THR A 94 -5.97 -0.26 -7.65
CA THR A 94 -7.41 -0.57 -7.71
C THR A 94 -7.73 -1.84 -6.93
N GLY A 95 -6.94 -2.91 -7.10
CA GLY A 95 -7.12 -4.14 -6.34
C GLY A 95 -6.93 -3.95 -4.83
N LYS A 96 -5.93 -3.16 -4.43
CA LYS A 96 -5.68 -2.86 -3.00
C LYS A 96 -6.82 -2.05 -2.38
N PHE A 97 -7.32 -1.04 -3.09
CA PHE A 97 -8.45 -0.24 -2.61
C PHE A 97 -9.72 -1.09 -2.51
N LEU A 98 -10.04 -1.91 -3.51
CA LEU A 98 -11.20 -2.80 -3.45
C LEU A 98 -11.13 -3.77 -2.27
N MET A 99 -9.96 -4.38 -2.03
CA MET A 99 -9.77 -5.26 -0.87
C MET A 99 -9.90 -4.50 0.45
N ALA A 100 -9.29 -3.32 0.57
CA ALA A 100 -9.37 -2.51 1.78
C ALA A 100 -10.81 -2.08 2.08
N ILE A 101 -11.51 -1.58 1.07
CA ILE A 101 -12.92 -1.19 1.17
C ILE A 101 -13.76 -2.39 1.61
N PHE A 102 -13.62 -3.53 0.94
CA PHE A 102 -14.33 -4.76 1.30
C PHE A 102 -14.05 -5.18 2.75
N SER A 103 -12.80 -5.17 3.19
CA SER A 103 -12.43 -5.52 4.57
C SER A 103 -13.02 -4.55 5.60
N VAL A 104 -13.04 -3.24 5.30
CA VAL A 104 -13.65 -2.24 6.19
C VAL A 104 -15.15 -2.46 6.29
N TYR A 105 -15.86 -2.63 5.17
CA TYR A 105 -17.30 -2.87 5.18
C TYR A 105 -17.66 -4.20 5.84
N ALA A 106 -16.92 -5.27 5.55
CA ALA A 106 -17.13 -6.57 6.17
C ALA A 106 -16.90 -6.52 7.68
N GLY A 107 -15.82 -5.87 8.13
CA GLY A 107 -15.53 -5.65 9.54
C GLY A 107 -16.61 -4.82 10.23
N PHE A 108 -17.00 -3.69 9.63
CA PHE A 108 -18.07 -2.83 10.16
C PHE A 108 -19.40 -3.58 10.27
N TYR A 109 -19.81 -4.28 9.21
CA TYR A 109 -21.03 -5.08 9.21
C TYR A 109 -20.98 -6.18 10.29
N TYR A 110 -19.85 -6.88 10.41
CA TYR A 110 -19.65 -7.89 11.43
C TYR A 110 -19.83 -7.29 12.83
N PHE A 111 -19.11 -6.23 13.18
CA PHE A 111 -19.23 -5.60 14.49
C PHE A 111 -20.61 -5.00 14.75
N LYS A 112 -21.28 -4.45 13.72
CA LYS A 112 -22.62 -3.86 13.88
C LYS A 112 -23.70 -4.90 14.20
N TYR A 113 -23.65 -6.07 13.55
CA TYR A 113 -24.72 -7.07 13.64
C TYR A 113 -24.36 -8.30 14.47
N ASN A 114 -23.09 -8.47 14.83
CA ASN A 114 -22.58 -9.60 15.62
C ASN A 114 -21.83 -9.11 16.87
N THR A 115 -22.28 -8.00 17.47
CA THR A 115 -21.81 -7.56 18.80
C THR A 115 -21.97 -8.69 19.82
N ASN A 116 -20.95 -8.85 20.66
CA ASN A 116 -20.96 -9.81 21.76
C ASN A 116 -21.71 -9.22 22.96
N ASP A 117 -23.04 -9.33 22.92
CA ASP A 117 -23.93 -8.93 23.99
C ASP A 117 -24.35 -10.13 24.86
N TRP A 118 -24.89 -9.88 26.05
CA TRP A 118 -25.29 -10.93 27.00
C TRP A 118 -26.31 -11.94 26.42
N THR A 119 -27.09 -11.53 25.43
CA THR A 119 -28.10 -12.35 24.74
C THR A 119 -27.50 -13.36 23.75
N ARG A 120 -26.20 -13.26 23.44
CA ARG A 120 -25.55 -14.09 22.41
C ARG A 120 -24.31 -14.79 22.97
N LYS A 121 -24.05 -16.00 22.45
CA LYS A 121 -22.89 -16.83 22.86
C LYS A 121 -21.61 -16.54 22.06
N GLY A 122 -21.70 -15.83 20.93
CA GLY A 122 -20.59 -15.59 20.01
C GLY A 122 -20.34 -14.11 19.74
N GLY A 123 -19.47 -13.82 18.77
CA GLY A 123 -19.08 -12.47 18.40
C GLY A 123 -17.78 -12.03 19.09
N TRP A 124 -17.06 -11.11 18.45
CA TRP A 124 -15.85 -10.54 19.03
C TRP A 124 -16.20 -9.62 20.19
N ARG A 125 -15.49 -9.80 21.31
CA ARG A 125 -15.64 -8.96 22.49
C ARG A 125 -14.72 -7.74 22.38
N VAL A 126 -15.32 -6.56 22.29
CA VAL A 126 -14.59 -5.29 22.28
C VAL A 126 -14.74 -4.63 23.64
N ILE A 127 -13.63 -4.49 24.36
CA ILE A 127 -13.57 -3.71 25.60
C ILE A 127 -12.66 -2.51 25.34
N SER A 128 -13.22 -1.32 25.45
CA SER A 128 -12.45 -0.08 25.46
C SER A 128 -11.85 0.18 26.83
N SER A 129 -10.64 0.72 26.86
CA SER A 129 -10.05 1.33 28.05
C SER A 129 -10.82 2.58 28.45
N ARG A 130 -10.68 2.98 29.71
CA ARG A 130 -11.22 4.26 30.19
C ARG A 130 -10.59 5.43 29.43
N LYS A 131 -11.39 6.46 29.16
CA LYS A 131 -10.87 7.74 28.66
C LYS A 131 -9.98 8.36 29.75
N ALA A 132 -8.85 8.95 29.35
CA ALA A 132 -8.06 9.79 30.24
C ALA A 132 -8.73 11.17 30.30
N VAL A 133 -9.14 11.59 31.49
CA VAL A 133 -9.73 12.92 31.75
C VAL A 133 -8.93 13.54 32.88
N ASN A 134 -8.30 14.68 32.60
CA ASN A 134 -7.38 15.35 33.51
C ASN A 134 -8.03 16.61 34.13
N PRO A 135 -7.53 17.09 35.28
CA PRO A 135 -7.96 18.37 35.82
C PRO A 135 -7.75 19.50 34.80
N GLY A 136 -8.83 20.21 34.45
CA GLY A 136 -8.83 21.27 33.43
C GLY A 136 -9.49 20.89 32.11
N ASP A 137 -9.76 19.60 31.87
CA ASP A 137 -10.61 19.18 30.76
C ASP A 137 -12.07 19.53 31.04
N ALA A 138 -12.84 19.86 30.00
CA ALA A 138 -14.25 20.23 30.13
C ALA A 138 -15.15 19.15 30.75
N GLU A 139 -14.73 17.88 30.66
CA GLU A 139 -15.44 16.74 31.23
C GLU A 139 -14.99 16.40 32.66
N TYR A 140 -14.04 17.14 33.25
CA TYR A 140 -13.55 16.87 34.61
C TYR A 140 -14.50 17.43 35.70
N PRO A 141 -14.84 16.67 36.76
CA PRO A 141 -14.45 15.29 37.03
C PRO A 141 -15.38 14.28 36.33
N TRP A 142 -14.83 13.46 35.44
CA TRP A 142 -15.56 12.37 34.79
C TRP A 142 -15.51 11.10 35.64
N VAL A 143 -16.68 10.50 35.89
CA VAL A 143 -16.80 9.22 36.60
C VAL A 143 -17.02 8.10 35.58
N PRO A 144 -16.24 7.01 35.62
CA PRO A 144 -16.45 5.89 34.70
C PRO A 144 -17.77 5.16 34.93
N ASP A 145 -18.45 4.76 33.84
CA ASP A 145 -19.66 3.93 33.90
C ASP A 145 -19.42 2.52 34.47
N ARG A 146 -18.18 2.04 34.41
CA ARG A 146 -17.75 0.73 34.90
C ARG A 146 -16.87 0.94 36.13
N THR A 147 -17.43 0.74 37.32
CA THR A 147 -16.74 0.96 38.60
C THR A 147 -16.35 -0.34 39.28
N SER A 148 -17.12 -1.42 39.06
CA SER A 148 -16.88 -2.73 39.65
C SER A 148 -16.27 -3.71 38.63
N PRO A 149 -15.43 -4.68 39.06
CA PRO A 149 -14.87 -5.68 38.15
C PRO A 149 -15.93 -6.49 37.38
N SER A 150 -17.11 -6.69 37.96
CA SER A 150 -18.21 -7.42 37.33
C SER A 150 -18.85 -6.65 36.16
N ASP A 151 -18.73 -5.32 36.12
CA ASP A 151 -19.25 -4.48 35.02
C ASP A 151 -18.58 -4.82 33.68
N TYR A 152 -17.31 -5.22 33.71
CA TYR A 152 -16.59 -5.62 32.51
C TYR A 152 -17.14 -6.91 31.91
N ALA A 153 -17.72 -7.80 32.72
CA ALA A 153 -18.28 -9.09 32.31
C ALA A 153 -19.80 -9.05 32.03
N ALA A 154 -20.49 -7.97 32.42
CA ALA A 154 -21.94 -7.86 32.32
C ALA A 154 -22.48 -7.84 30.88
N ARG A 155 -21.68 -7.44 29.87
CA ARG A 155 -22.06 -7.46 28.44
C ARG A 155 -23.41 -6.81 28.14
N GLY A 156 -23.69 -5.66 28.78
CA GLY A 156 -24.96 -4.93 28.64
C GLY A 156 -26.13 -5.51 29.43
N PHE A 157 -25.94 -6.58 30.22
CA PHE A 157 -27.01 -7.19 31.02
C PHE A 157 -27.67 -6.21 31.98
N LYS A 158 -26.88 -5.33 32.62
CA LYS A 158 -27.40 -4.31 33.54
C LYS A 158 -28.30 -3.25 32.87
N GLN A 159 -28.27 -3.16 31.54
CA GLN A 159 -29.07 -2.24 30.72
C GLN A 159 -30.26 -2.96 30.07
N SER A 160 -30.46 -4.24 30.39
CA SER A 160 -31.62 -5.02 29.98
C SER A 160 -32.90 -4.46 30.61
N PRO A 161 -34.04 -4.49 29.90
CA PRO A 161 -35.35 -4.12 30.46
C PRO A 161 -35.90 -5.16 31.47
N ILE A 162 -35.18 -6.25 31.70
CA ILE A 162 -35.45 -7.33 32.66
C ILE A 162 -34.35 -7.30 33.71
#